data_AF-A0A496AD15-F1
#
_entry.id   AF-A0A496AD15-F1
#
_cell.length_a   1.000
_cell.length_b   1.000
_cell.length_c   1.000
_cell.angle_alpha   90.00
_cell.angle_beta   90.00
_cell.angle_gamma   90.00
#
_symmetry.space_group_name_H-M   'P 1'
#
loop_
_entity.id
_entity.type
_entity.pdbx_description
1 polymer ?
#
loop_
_entity_poly.entity_id
_entity_poly.type
_entity_poly.pdbx_seq_one_letter_code
_entity_poly.pdbx_strand_id
1 'polypeptide(L)'
;MNENFINTWVSNFELGRKPSAREYLAKRYAHKSKSFDTTHALAQAIKRGWQERSPVDCLVISPDFELKGKLALNKYLFGGHGLAGGRTAAENYRLFLIEALAGKQPGLSSDNSFTYLLDDVDDNAPNQDSPFKPFLTDLNVILKPMQSTLEVLDILRIPETGSQDSTIVTIDATAFEKGGILTIDIRLGSTKLAGSFYLYDSDIEFPTERGLRYYHSFANATDVPPNETARITYPFYRGQVFKLIIAAAELEDKKEHVNAFQARISVEAH
;
A
#
# COMPACT_ATOMS: atom_id res chain seq x y z
N MET A 1 3.10 2.36 1.85
CA MET A 1 3.47 2.48 3.28
C MET A 1 4.29 3.75 3.41
N ASN A 2 3.84 4.73 4.19
CA ASN A 2 4.59 5.97 4.38
C ASN A 2 5.71 5.81 5.39
N GLU A 3 6.48 6.88 5.62
CA GLU A 3 7.54 6.98 6.64
C GLU A 3 7.08 6.50 8.01
N ASN A 4 5.76 6.50 8.19
CA ASN A 4 5.11 6.35 9.45
C ASN A 4 4.57 4.94 9.70
N PHE A 5 4.44 4.06 8.70
CA PHE A 5 3.67 2.82 8.91
C PHE A 5 4.41 1.53 8.57
N ILE A 6 4.41 0.59 9.51
CA ILE A 6 4.89 -0.78 9.30
C ILE A 6 3.70 -1.70 9.05
N ASN A 7 3.61 -2.29 7.86
CA ASN A 7 2.84 -3.50 7.61
C ASN A 7 3.78 -4.70 7.70
N THR A 8 3.52 -5.58 8.67
CA THR A 8 4.38 -6.72 8.96
C THR A 8 3.56 -7.96 9.27
N TRP A 9 4.12 -9.10 8.91
CA TRP A 9 3.61 -10.43 9.24
C TRP A 9 4.40 -10.93 10.45
N VAL A 10 3.74 -11.04 11.60
CA VAL A 10 4.46 -11.44 12.81
C VAL A 10 4.24 -12.91 13.14
N SER A 11 5.35 -13.63 13.31
CA SER A 11 5.35 -15.05 13.67
C SER A 11 4.71 -15.27 15.04
N ASN A 12 3.77 -16.21 15.09
CA ASN A 12 3.08 -16.60 16.31
C ASN A 12 3.98 -17.26 17.37
N PHE A 13 5.20 -17.67 17.00
CA PHE A 13 6.10 -18.39 17.91
C PHE A 13 7.00 -17.45 18.72
N GLU A 14 7.53 -16.38 18.10
CA GLU A 14 8.52 -15.50 18.75
C GLU A 14 7.96 -14.65 19.88
N LEU A 15 6.65 -14.38 19.84
CA LEU A 15 5.97 -13.55 20.81
C LEU A 15 5.07 -14.35 21.78
N GLY A 16 5.05 -15.69 21.68
CA GLY A 16 4.43 -16.58 22.68
C GLY A 16 2.97 -16.97 22.44
N ARG A 17 2.46 -16.97 21.19
CA ARG A 17 1.03 -17.19 20.89
C ARG A 17 0.63 -18.67 20.78
N LYS A 18 1.57 -19.60 20.56
CA LYS A 18 1.31 -21.05 20.60
C LYS A 18 2.13 -21.76 21.69
N PRO A 19 1.54 -22.70 22.45
CA PRO A 19 2.19 -23.38 23.57
C PRO A 19 3.28 -24.40 23.17
N SER A 20 3.43 -24.75 21.88
CA SER A 20 4.54 -25.58 21.40
C SER A 20 5.87 -24.83 21.32
N ALA A 21 6.08 -23.85 22.21
CA ALA A 21 7.28 -23.04 22.34
C ALA A 21 8.55 -23.90 22.41
N ARG A 22 8.44 -25.11 22.96
CA ARG A 22 9.58 -26.02 23.22
C ARG A 22 10.32 -26.47 21.96
N GLU A 23 9.63 -26.82 20.88
CA GLU A 23 10.28 -27.27 19.62
C GLU A 23 10.89 -26.10 18.83
N TYR A 24 10.21 -24.96 18.81
CA TYR A 24 10.71 -23.74 18.16
C TYR A 24 11.93 -23.17 18.91
N LEU A 25 11.85 -23.09 20.24
CA LEU A 25 12.97 -22.69 21.10
C LEU A 25 14.15 -23.66 20.96
N ALA A 26 13.92 -24.98 20.89
CA ALA A 26 14.99 -25.97 20.69
C ALA A 26 15.76 -25.75 19.38
N LYS A 27 15.06 -25.52 18.25
CA LYS A 27 15.71 -25.18 16.97
C LYS A 27 16.46 -23.84 17.01
N ARG A 28 15.98 -22.88 17.80
CA ARG A 28 16.57 -21.54 17.94
C ARG A 28 17.85 -21.54 18.80
N TYR A 29 17.86 -22.25 19.93
CA TYR A 29 19.03 -22.40 20.79
C TYR A 29 20.17 -23.17 20.10
N ALA A 30 19.84 -24.07 19.16
CA ALA A 30 20.83 -24.71 18.30
C ALA A 30 21.57 -23.75 17.34
N HIS A 31 20.98 -22.58 17.03
CA HIS A 31 21.50 -21.63 16.03
C HIS A 31 21.99 -20.27 16.58
N LYS A 32 22.21 -20.13 17.90
CA LYS A 32 22.75 -18.91 18.54
C LYS A 32 22.05 -17.58 18.17
N SER A 33 20.76 -17.59 17.82
CA SER A 33 20.06 -16.32 17.52
C SER A 33 19.79 -15.54 18.81
N LYS A 34 19.93 -14.20 18.78
CA LYS A 34 19.54 -13.31 19.89
C LYS A 34 18.06 -13.51 20.24
N SER A 35 17.72 -13.53 21.52
CA SER A 35 16.32 -13.55 21.99
C SER A 35 15.59 -12.30 21.51
N PHE A 36 14.35 -12.46 21.03
CA PHE A 36 13.51 -11.34 20.64
C PHE A 36 13.08 -10.56 21.90
N ASP A 37 13.39 -9.27 21.98
CA ASP A 37 13.01 -8.44 23.12
C ASP A 37 11.51 -8.12 23.05
N THR A 38 10.73 -8.85 23.84
CA THR A 38 9.29 -8.67 23.89
C THR A 38 8.85 -7.43 24.69
N THR A 39 9.78 -6.74 25.34
CA THR A 39 9.52 -5.50 26.10
C THR A 39 9.64 -4.25 25.26
N HIS A 40 10.25 -4.35 24.07
CA HIS A 40 10.34 -3.26 23.11
C HIS A 40 8.95 -2.72 22.72
N ALA A 41 8.83 -1.40 22.56
CA ALA A 41 7.55 -0.74 22.27
C ALA A 41 6.87 -1.30 20.99
N LEU A 42 7.63 -1.55 19.92
CA LEU A 42 7.14 -2.25 18.73
C LEU A 42 6.56 -3.64 19.04
N ALA A 43 7.24 -4.43 19.88
CA ALA A 43 6.78 -5.76 20.26
C ALA A 43 5.47 -5.71 21.04
N GLN A 44 5.32 -4.70 21.90
CA GLN A 44 4.10 -4.44 22.66
C GLN A 44 2.96 -3.98 21.75
N ALA A 45 3.24 -3.10 20.79
CA ALA A 45 2.27 -2.66 19.78
C ALA A 45 1.73 -3.84 18.96
N ILE A 46 2.64 -4.72 18.52
CA ILE A 46 2.28 -5.96 17.83
C ILE A 46 1.38 -6.85 18.71
N LYS A 47 1.78 -7.09 19.97
CA LYS A 47 1.00 -7.93 20.91
C LYS A 47 -0.41 -7.39 21.14
N ARG A 48 -0.58 -6.07 21.23
CA ARG A 48 -1.91 -5.43 21.37
C ARG A 48 -2.80 -5.66 20.15
N GLY A 49 -2.22 -5.78 18.97
CA GLY A 49 -2.94 -6.00 17.72
C GLY A 49 -3.38 -7.43 17.47
N TRP A 50 -3.03 -8.36 18.36
CA TRP A 50 -3.34 -9.77 18.17
C TRP A 50 -4.82 -10.10 18.29
N GLN A 51 -5.30 -10.90 17.35
CA GLN A 51 -6.62 -11.50 17.40
C GLN A 51 -6.54 -12.96 17.87
N GLU A 52 -7.22 -13.35 18.94
CA GLU A 52 -7.19 -14.74 19.41
C GLU A 52 -7.46 -15.73 18.25
N ARG A 53 -6.62 -16.79 18.15
CA ARG A 53 -6.69 -17.85 17.12
C ARG A 53 -6.40 -17.44 15.67
N SER A 54 -5.95 -16.21 15.41
CA SER A 54 -5.46 -15.82 14.09
C SER A 54 -4.03 -16.33 13.85
N PRO A 55 -3.73 -17.00 12.73
CA PRO A 55 -2.40 -17.51 12.39
C PRO A 55 -1.46 -16.38 11.98
N VAL A 56 -1.99 -15.30 11.42
CA VAL A 56 -1.27 -14.05 11.13
C VAL A 56 -2.23 -12.87 11.17
N ASP A 57 -1.74 -11.71 11.61
CA ASP A 57 -2.46 -10.44 11.57
C ASP A 57 -1.66 -9.44 10.73
N CYS A 58 -2.34 -8.68 9.87
CA CYS A 58 -1.75 -7.48 9.28
C CYS A 58 -1.99 -6.32 10.23
N LEU A 59 -0.94 -5.57 10.53
CA LEU A 59 -0.97 -4.45 11.44
C LEU A 59 -0.52 -3.20 10.71
N VAL A 60 -1.06 -2.05 11.08
CA VAL A 60 -0.54 -0.74 10.70
C VAL A 60 -0.09 -0.06 11.98
N ILE A 61 1.21 0.17 12.13
CA ILE A 61 1.83 0.70 13.36
C ILE A 61 2.61 1.97 13.04
N SER A 62 2.41 3.06 13.79
CA SER A 62 3.12 4.34 13.64
C SER A 62 4.61 4.26 14.03
N PRO A 63 5.47 5.27 13.77
CA PRO A 63 6.87 5.29 14.23
C PRO A 63 6.97 5.30 15.75
N ASP A 64 6.00 5.92 16.41
CA ASP A 64 5.86 5.98 17.86
C ASP A 64 5.30 4.67 18.46
N PHE A 65 5.23 3.61 17.64
CA PHE A 65 4.73 2.30 18.00
C PHE A 65 3.25 2.31 18.44
N GLU A 66 2.46 3.25 17.91
CA GLU A 66 1.01 3.22 18.11
C GLU A 66 0.35 2.33 17.06
N LEU A 67 -0.49 1.40 17.52
CA LEU A 67 -1.27 0.55 16.64
C LEU A 67 -2.41 1.37 16.02
N LYS A 68 -2.34 1.62 14.71
CA LYS A 68 -3.35 2.37 13.94
C LYS A 68 -4.35 1.51 13.19
N GLY A 69 -4.17 0.19 13.18
CA GLY A 69 -5.15 -0.73 12.58
C GLY A 69 -4.71 -2.17 12.72
N LYS A 70 -5.68 -3.08 12.80
CA LYS A 70 -5.43 -4.53 12.74
C LYS A 70 -6.41 -5.24 11.81
N LEU A 71 -5.89 -6.20 11.05
CA LEU A 71 -6.65 -7.06 10.17
C LEU A 71 -6.27 -8.52 10.43
N ALA A 72 -7.20 -9.27 11.03
CA ALA A 72 -7.00 -10.68 11.30
C ALA A 72 -7.23 -11.50 10.02
N LEU A 73 -6.18 -12.15 9.51
CA LEU A 73 -6.23 -12.82 8.21
C LEU A 73 -7.32 -13.89 8.14
N ASN A 74 -7.57 -14.62 9.24
CA ASN A 74 -8.58 -15.68 9.26
C ASN A 74 -10.01 -15.19 9.14
N LYS A 75 -10.31 -14.00 9.69
CA LYS A 75 -11.63 -13.40 9.53
C LYS A 75 -11.86 -12.91 8.10
N TYR A 76 -10.76 -12.72 7.36
CA TYR A 76 -10.72 -12.03 6.09
C TYR A 76 -10.58 -12.96 4.87
N LEU A 77 -9.64 -13.90 4.90
CA LEU A 77 -9.39 -14.87 3.81
C LEU A 77 -10.27 -16.13 3.89
N PHE A 78 -10.65 -16.56 5.11
CA PHE A 78 -11.26 -17.88 5.32
C PHE A 78 -12.67 -17.83 5.93
N GLY A 79 -13.11 -16.67 6.41
CA GLY A 79 -14.32 -16.53 7.21
C GLY A 79 -15.64 -16.42 6.44
N GLY A 80 -15.64 -16.44 5.10
CA GLY A 80 -16.87 -16.32 4.31
C GLY A 80 -17.59 -14.97 4.45
N HIS A 81 -17.06 -14.03 5.23
CA HIS A 81 -17.46 -12.64 5.20
C HIS A 81 -16.77 -11.97 4.01
N GLY A 82 -17.25 -12.27 2.80
CA GLY A 82 -17.52 -11.15 1.93
C GLY A 82 -18.38 -10.21 2.78
N LEU A 83 -17.86 -9.03 3.15
CA LEU A 83 -18.75 -7.93 3.55
C LEU A 83 -19.89 -7.96 2.55
N ALA A 84 -21.14 -7.93 3.03
CA ALA A 84 -22.38 -8.26 2.32
C ALA A 84 -22.66 -7.41 1.04
N GLY A 85 -21.71 -7.36 0.11
CA GLY A 85 -21.55 -6.32 -0.90
C GLY A 85 -20.47 -6.64 -1.96
N GLY A 86 -20.07 -7.90 -2.13
CA GLY A 86 -19.37 -8.36 -3.34
C GLY A 86 -17.90 -7.93 -3.54
N ARG A 87 -17.21 -7.41 -2.51
CA ARG A 87 -15.81 -6.96 -2.62
C ARG A 87 -14.81 -8.11 -2.55
N THR A 88 -13.74 -8.01 -3.34
CA THR A 88 -12.59 -8.91 -3.36
C THR A 88 -11.69 -8.76 -2.12
N ALA A 89 -10.84 -9.76 -1.86
CA ALA A 89 -9.81 -9.72 -0.81
C ALA A 89 -8.74 -8.64 -1.04
N ALA A 90 -8.63 -8.09 -2.25
CA ALA A 90 -7.74 -6.99 -2.57
C ALA A 90 -8.36 -5.64 -2.13
N GLU A 91 -9.64 -5.43 -2.45
CA GLU A 91 -10.36 -4.19 -2.14
C GLU A 91 -10.54 -3.95 -0.65
N ASN A 92 -10.88 -4.99 0.13
CA ASN A 92 -11.05 -4.78 1.57
C ASN A 92 -9.69 -4.52 2.28
N TYR A 93 -8.57 -4.93 1.67
CA TYR A 93 -7.23 -4.72 2.20
C TYR A 93 -6.78 -3.30 1.89
N ARG A 94 -7.08 -2.82 0.69
CA ARG A 94 -6.94 -1.41 0.31
C ARG A 94 -7.74 -0.51 1.27
N LEU A 95 -9.00 -0.83 1.56
CA LEU A 95 -9.84 -0.07 2.50
C LEU A 95 -9.24 -0.05 3.91
N PHE A 96 -8.80 -1.21 4.42
CA PHE A 96 -8.10 -1.30 5.70
C PHE A 96 -6.89 -0.36 5.77
N LEU A 97 -6.06 -0.32 4.72
CA LEU A 97 -4.90 0.56 4.67
C LEU A 97 -5.32 2.04 4.68
N ILE A 98 -6.28 2.43 3.83
CA ILE A 98 -6.77 3.81 3.76
C ILE A 98 -7.30 4.27 5.12
N GLU A 99 -8.15 3.47 5.77
CA GLU A 99 -8.72 3.82 7.07
C GLU A 99 -7.67 3.91 8.19
N ALA A 100 -6.71 2.99 8.21
CA ALA A 100 -5.65 3.01 9.21
C ALA A 100 -4.76 4.24 9.08
N LEU A 101 -4.44 4.64 7.84
CA LEU A 101 -3.65 5.83 7.55
C LEU A 101 -4.41 7.13 7.81
N ALA A 102 -5.73 7.12 7.63
CA ALA A 102 -6.61 8.21 8.03
C ALA A 102 -6.82 8.29 9.56
N GLY A 103 -6.16 7.42 10.35
CA GLY A 103 -6.27 7.40 11.80
C GLY A 103 -7.59 6.82 12.33
N LYS A 104 -8.41 6.19 11.48
CA LYS A 104 -9.73 5.64 11.83
C LYS A 104 -9.66 4.34 12.64
N GLN A 105 -8.46 3.80 12.87
CA GLN A 105 -8.27 2.62 13.73
C GLN A 105 -9.07 1.37 13.30
N PRO A 106 -9.06 0.98 12.01
CA PRO A 106 -9.87 -0.13 11.51
C PRO A 106 -9.50 -1.45 12.20
N GLY A 107 -10.55 -2.21 12.52
CA GLY A 107 -10.45 -3.49 13.22
C GLY A 107 -10.03 -3.40 14.70
N LEU A 108 -9.85 -2.20 15.27
CA LEU A 108 -9.59 -2.00 16.70
C LEU A 108 -10.87 -1.80 17.53
N SER A 109 -12.01 -1.52 16.88
CA SER A 109 -13.32 -1.47 17.52
C SER A 109 -13.82 -2.88 17.88
N SER A 110 -14.68 -2.96 18.89
CA SER A 110 -15.22 -4.24 19.43
C SER A 110 -16.09 -5.01 18.44
N ASP A 111 -16.63 -4.33 17.43
CA ASP A 111 -17.47 -4.89 16.38
C ASP A 111 -16.67 -5.34 15.13
N ASN A 112 -15.35 -5.07 15.08
CA ASN A 112 -14.50 -5.32 13.92
C ASN A 112 -15.07 -4.72 12.61
N SER A 113 -15.90 -3.68 12.69
CA SER A 113 -16.64 -3.15 11.55
C SER A 113 -15.77 -2.17 10.75
N PHE A 114 -15.76 -2.32 9.42
CA PHE A 114 -15.11 -1.40 8.47
C PHE A 114 -16.19 -0.47 7.92
N THR A 115 -16.60 0.53 8.70
CA THR A 115 -17.93 1.16 8.52
C THR A 115 -17.89 2.60 8.01
N TYR A 116 -16.74 3.18 7.66
CA TYR A 116 -16.67 4.64 7.50
C TYR A 116 -16.23 5.15 6.13
N LEU A 117 -16.41 4.34 5.08
CA LEU A 117 -16.39 4.79 3.68
C LEU A 117 -17.73 4.52 2.98
N LEU A 118 -18.79 4.29 3.76
CA LEU A 118 -20.16 4.07 3.27
C LEU A 118 -21.20 4.94 3.98
N ASP A 119 -20.83 5.89 4.85
CA ASP A 119 -21.80 6.94 5.14
C ASP A 119 -21.95 7.76 3.87
N ASP A 120 -23.18 7.75 3.40
CA ASP A 120 -23.67 8.29 2.15
C ASP A 120 -22.99 9.60 1.75
N VAL A 121 -22.83 9.79 0.45
CA VAL A 121 -22.87 11.13 -0.10
C VAL A 121 -24.25 11.69 0.29
N ASP A 122 -24.34 12.30 1.46
CA ASP A 122 -25.43 13.20 1.78
C ASP A 122 -25.21 14.39 0.84
N ASP A 123 -25.96 14.40 -0.26
CA ASP A 123 -25.98 15.49 -1.25
C ASP A 123 -26.29 16.86 -0.63
N ASN A 124 -26.63 16.93 0.67
CA ASN A 124 -26.91 18.16 1.40
C ASN A 124 -25.96 18.47 2.57
N ALA A 125 -24.92 17.68 2.81
CA ALA A 125 -23.92 18.04 3.82
C ALA A 125 -23.00 19.15 3.27
N PRO A 126 -22.85 20.30 3.95
CA PRO A 126 -21.90 21.32 3.50
C PRO A 126 -20.52 20.70 3.52
N ASN A 127 -19.83 20.70 2.36
CA ASN A 127 -18.44 20.29 2.18
C ASN A 127 -17.57 20.87 3.30
N GLN A 128 -17.40 20.11 4.37
CA GLN A 128 -16.32 20.34 5.31
C GLN A 128 -15.15 19.54 4.76
N ASP A 129 -14.24 20.29 4.13
CA ASP A 129 -12.92 19.80 3.73
C ASP A 129 -12.28 19.13 4.95
N SER A 130 -12.31 17.80 4.98
CA SER A 130 -11.57 17.04 5.96
C SER A 130 -10.08 17.32 5.73
N PRO A 131 -9.34 17.84 6.73
CA PRO A 131 -7.92 18.16 6.58
C PRO A 131 -7.03 16.94 6.35
N PHE A 132 -7.60 15.73 6.25
CA PHE A 132 -6.90 14.46 6.12
C PHE A 132 -7.41 13.58 4.96
N LYS A 133 -7.69 14.15 3.78
CA LYS A 133 -7.69 13.39 2.51
C LYS A 133 -6.33 13.49 1.76
N PRO A 134 -5.16 13.10 2.32
CA PRO A 134 -3.93 13.09 1.53
C PRO A 134 -3.85 11.89 0.57
N PHE A 135 -4.74 10.90 0.71
CA PHE A 135 -4.79 9.71 -0.15
C PHE A 135 -6.02 9.78 -1.06
N LEU A 136 -5.79 9.88 -2.36
CA LEU A 136 -6.86 9.82 -3.34
C LEU A 136 -7.37 8.38 -3.47
N THR A 137 -8.70 8.20 -3.37
CA THR A 137 -9.37 6.93 -3.67
C THR A 137 -9.50 6.68 -5.17
N ASP A 138 -9.45 7.77 -5.95
CA ASP A 138 -9.41 7.77 -7.40
C ASP A 138 -7.95 7.94 -7.84
N LEU A 139 -7.50 7.14 -8.81
CA LEU A 139 -6.11 7.18 -9.28
C LEU A 139 -5.83 8.41 -10.18
N ASN A 140 -6.40 9.57 -9.85
CA ASN A 140 -6.27 10.83 -10.59
C ASN A 140 -5.70 11.91 -9.68
N VAL A 141 -4.47 12.32 -9.96
CA VAL A 141 -3.69 13.29 -9.18
C VAL A 141 -3.67 14.60 -9.94
N ILE A 142 -4.30 15.64 -9.41
CA ILE A 142 -4.30 16.97 -10.02
C ILE A 142 -3.37 17.88 -9.22
N LEU A 143 -2.23 18.23 -9.82
CA LEU A 143 -1.23 19.09 -9.20
C LEU A 143 -1.42 20.54 -9.62
N LYS A 144 -1.30 21.44 -8.65
CA LYS A 144 -1.39 22.89 -8.86
C LYS A 144 -0.17 23.57 -8.24
N PRO A 145 0.23 24.78 -8.65
CA PRO A 145 1.35 25.46 -8.00
C PRO A 145 1.19 25.63 -6.48
N MET A 146 -0.04 25.85 -5.98
CA MET A 146 -0.34 25.92 -4.54
C MET A 146 -0.43 24.56 -3.84
N GLN A 147 -0.56 23.47 -4.60
CA GLN A 147 -0.61 22.10 -4.12
C GLN A 147 0.19 21.23 -5.08
N SER A 148 1.50 21.47 -5.08
CA SER A 148 2.41 20.87 -6.06
C SER A 148 2.81 19.45 -5.68
N THR A 149 2.29 18.93 -4.56
CA THR A 149 2.58 17.59 -4.03
C THR A 149 1.30 16.91 -3.56
N LEU A 150 1.14 15.64 -3.93
CA LEU A 150 0.06 14.77 -3.50
C LEU A 150 0.59 13.35 -3.27
N GLU A 151 -0.10 12.58 -2.44
CA GLU A 151 0.24 11.19 -2.18
C GLU A 151 -0.85 10.25 -2.71
N VAL A 152 -0.40 9.16 -3.32
CA VAL A 152 -1.25 8.05 -3.76
C VAL A 152 -0.84 6.83 -2.97
N LEU A 153 -1.83 6.09 -2.49
CA LEU A 153 -1.64 4.79 -1.88
C LEU A 153 -2.59 3.81 -2.56
N ASP A 154 -2.03 2.77 -3.16
CA ASP A 154 -2.82 1.71 -3.72
C ASP A 154 -2.10 0.36 -3.61
N ILE A 155 -2.69 -0.67 -4.19
CA ILE A 155 -2.16 -2.02 -4.24
C ILE A 155 -1.74 -2.39 -5.66
N LEU A 156 -0.78 -3.29 -5.75
CA LEU A 156 -0.47 -4.04 -6.96
C LEU A 156 -0.79 -5.52 -6.69
N ARG A 157 -1.29 -6.21 -7.71
CA ARG A 157 -1.65 -7.63 -7.59
C ARG A 157 -1.27 -8.44 -8.83
N ILE A 158 -0.94 -9.71 -8.61
CA ILE A 158 -0.95 -10.73 -9.65
C ILE A 158 -2.16 -11.62 -9.36
N PRO A 159 -3.23 -11.60 -10.20
CA PRO A 159 -4.35 -12.52 -10.03
C PRO A 159 -3.95 -13.95 -10.40
N GLU A 160 -4.65 -14.95 -9.84
CA GLU A 160 -4.39 -16.38 -10.13
C GLU A 160 -4.53 -16.72 -11.63
N THR A 161 -5.34 -15.95 -12.37
CA THR A 161 -5.60 -16.18 -13.81
C THR A 161 -5.05 -15.05 -14.67
N GLY A 162 -3.81 -15.21 -15.14
CA GLY A 162 -3.31 -14.82 -16.47
C GLY A 162 -3.24 -13.35 -16.89
N SER A 163 -4.08 -12.44 -16.39
CA SER A 163 -4.02 -11.01 -16.74
C SER A 163 -3.24 -10.24 -15.69
N GLN A 164 -2.14 -9.60 -16.07
CA GLN A 164 -1.52 -8.62 -15.19
C GLN A 164 -2.44 -7.41 -15.07
N ASP A 165 -3.07 -7.25 -13.91
CA ASP A 165 -3.77 -6.02 -13.58
C ASP A 165 -2.73 -4.94 -13.27
N SER A 166 -2.60 -3.98 -14.18
CA SER A 166 -1.80 -2.78 -13.94
C SER A 166 -2.65 -1.71 -13.28
N THR A 167 -2.11 -1.06 -12.24
CA THR A 167 -2.72 0.13 -11.65
C THR A 167 -2.24 1.35 -12.43
N ILE A 168 -3.16 2.23 -12.85
CA ILE A 168 -2.83 3.43 -13.63
C ILE A 168 -3.18 4.65 -12.80
N VAL A 169 -2.18 5.46 -12.47
CA VAL A 169 -2.32 6.78 -11.85
C VAL A 169 -2.20 7.85 -12.93
N THR A 170 -3.29 8.56 -13.21
CA THR A 170 -3.27 9.77 -14.03
C THR A 170 -2.71 10.93 -13.21
N ILE A 171 -1.76 11.68 -13.76
CA ILE A 171 -1.15 12.85 -13.12
C ILE A 171 -1.38 14.05 -14.02
N ASP A 172 -2.28 14.93 -13.63
CA ASP A 172 -2.54 16.20 -14.31
C ASP A 172 -1.62 17.29 -13.74
N ALA A 173 -0.64 17.70 -14.55
CA ALA A 173 0.27 18.81 -14.27
C ALA A 173 0.04 19.99 -15.24
N THR A 174 -1.16 20.10 -15.83
CA THR A 174 -1.48 21.15 -16.82
C THR A 174 -1.39 22.56 -16.25
N ALA A 175 -1.56 22.72 -14.93
CA ALA A 175 -1.41 24.01 -14.24
C ALA A 175 0.03 24.56 -14.22
N PHE A 176 1.03 23.75 -14.61
CA PHE A 176 2.43 24.15 -14.73
C PHE A 176 2.76 24.53 -16.18
N GLU A 177 2.20 25.65 -16.66
CA GLU A 177 2.24 26.06 -18.07
C GLU A 177 3.68 26.17 -18.64
N LYS A 178 4.65 26.54 -17.81
CA LYS A 178 6.08 26.68 -18.18
C LYS A 178 6.89 25.40 -17.99
N GLY A 179 6.23 24.31 -17.64
CA GLY A 179 6.90 23.07 -17.30
C GLY A 179 7.41 23.03 -15.86
N GLY A 180 8.24 22.03 -15.60
CA GLY A 180 8.78 21.73 -14.28
C GLY A 180 9.52 20.40 -14.26
N ILE A 181 9.90 19.97 -13.07
CA ILE A 181 10.44 18.64 -12.80
C ILE A 181 9.39 17.85 -12.03
N LEU A 182 8.82 16.85 -12.66
CA LEU A 182 7.97 15.86 -12.01
C LEU A 182 8.86 14.88 -11.24
N THR A 183 8.63 14.73 -9.94
CA THR A 183 9.29 13.77 -9.07
C THR A 183 8.26 12.83 -8.47
N ILE A 184 8.52 11.52 -8.53
CA ILE A 184 7.67 10.48 -7.96
C ILE A 184 8.53 9.64 -7.03
N ASP A 185 8.34 9.83 -5.73
CA ASP A 185 8.97 9.02 -4.68
C ASP A 185 8.06 7.82 -4.37
N ILE A 186 8.56 6.62 -4.60
CA ILE A 186 7.82 5.36 -4.50
C ILE A 186 8.31 4.58 -3.30
N ARG A 187 7.37 3.96 -2.58
CA ARG A 187 7.63 3.04 -1.48
C ARG A 187 6.83 1.78 -1.65
N LEU A 188 7.51 0.66 -1.74
CA LEU A 188 6.87 -0.64 -1.86
C LEU A 188 6.69 -1.28 -0.48
N GLY A 189 5.55 -1.92 -0.26
CA GLY A 189 5.28 -2.69 0.94
C GLY A 189 6.19 -3.91 1.06
N SER A 190 6.18 -4.53 2.22
CA SER A 190 7.10 -5.61 2.62
C SER A 190 6.70 -7.01 2.16
N THR A 191 5.57 -7.17 1.45
CA THR A 191 5.16 -8.48 0.95
C THR A 191 6.06 -8.93 -0.20
N LYS A 192 6.12 -10.24 -0.49
CA LYS A 192 7.08 -10.82 -1.46
C LYS A 192 7.01 -10.28 -2.89
N LEU A 193 5.97 -9.54 -3.25
CA LEU A 193 5.74 -9.06 -4.60
C LEU A 193 6.49 -7.76 -4.87
N ALA A 194 7.47 -7.82 -5.80
CA ALA A 194 8.17 -6.65 -6.33
C ALA A 194 7.28 -5.87 -7.32
N GLY A 195 7.60 -4.59 -7.53
CA GLY A 195 6.83 -3.69 -8.38
C GLY A 195 7.68 -2.99 -9.44
N SER A 196 7.08 -2.72 -10.59
CA SER A 196 7.66 -1.91 -11.67
C SER A 196 6.76 -0.72 -11.96
N PHE A 197 7.37 0.44 -12.14
CA PHE A 197 6.70 1.74 -12.23
C PHE A 197 7.16 2.44 -13.50
N TYR A 198 6.23 2.82 -14.36
CA TYR A 198 6.50 3.38 -15.68
C TYR A 198 5.74 4.69 -15.87
N LEU A 199 6.45 5.76 -16.20
CA LEU A 199 5.84 7.05 -16.52
C LEU A 199 5.67 7.16 -18.04
N TYR A 200 4.47 7.47 -18.49
CA TYR A 200 4.13 7.69 -19.89
C TYR A 200 3.45 9.03 -20.10
N ASP A 201 3.40 9.42 -21.37
CA ASP A 201 2.41 10.38 -21.86
C ASP A 201 0.99 9.86 -21.64
N SER A 202 0.02 10.77 -21.51
CA SER A 202 -1.39 10.39 -21.38
C SER A 202 -1.92 9.61 -22.59
N ASP A 203 -1.35 9.83 -23.77
CA ASP A 203 -1.88 9.30 -25.02
C ASP A 203 -1.34 7.90 -25.35
N ILE A 204 -0.35 7.41 -24.61
CA ILE A 204 0.25 6.10 -24.83
C ILE A 204 -0.60 5.03 -24.13
N GLU A 205 -1.01 4.02 -24.90
CA GLU A 205 -1.55 2.78 -24.35
C GLU A 205 -0.44 1.93 -23.72
N PHE A 206 -0.72 1.35 -22.57
CA PHE A 206 0.26 0.54 -21.87
C PHE A 206 0.62 -0.71 -22.67
N PRO A 207 1.89 -0.92 -23.04
CA PRO A 207 2.26 -2.09 -23.82
C PRO A 207 2.01 -3.38 -23.04
N THR A 208 1.29 -4.31 -23.64
CA THR A 208 1.08 -5.66 -23.07
C THR A 208 2.40 -6.41 -22.98
N GLU A 209 3.27 -6.26 -23.98
CA GLU A 209 4.62 -6.86 -24.01
C GLU A 209 5.57 -6.17 -23.03
N ARG A 210 6.15 -6.95 -22.10
CA ARG A 210 7.05 -6.44 -21.05
C ARG A 210 8.23 -5.64 -21.60
N GLY A 211 8.85 -6.12 -22.66
CA GLY A 211 10.00 -5.45 -23.28
C GLY A 211 9.66 -4.03 -23.75
N LEU A 212 8.47 -3.85 -24.32
CA LEU A 212 8.02 -2.55 -24.83
C LEU A 212 7.67 -1.56 -23.72
N ARG A 213 7.30 -2.04 -22.52
CA ARG A 213 6.97 -1.16 -21.40
C ARG A 213 8.14 -0.22 -21.05
N TYR A 214 9.36 -0.75 -21.02
CA TYR A 214 10.54 0.06 -20.76
C TYR A 214 10.79 1.10 -21.87
N TYR A 215 10.78 0.67 -23.14
CA TYR A 215 11.19 1.51 -24.27
C TYR A 215 10.29 2.72 -24.51
N HIS A 216 8.99 2.60 -24.24
CA HIS A 216 8.03 3.68 -24.48
C HIS A 216 7.83 4.61 -23.27
N SER A 217 8.41 4.28 -22.11
CA SER A 217 8.28 5.11 -20.92
C SER A 217 9.21 6.32 -20.97
N PHE A 218 8.73 7.47 -20.51
CA PHE A 218 9.53 8.68 -20.30
C PHE A 218 10.60 8.47 -19.22
N ALA A 219 10.22 7.77 -18.16
CA ALA A 219 11.09 7.40 -17.06
C ALA A 219 10.47 6.20 -16.32
N ASN A 220 11.28 5.41 -15.63
CA ASN A 220 10.79 4.22 -14.95
C ASN A 220 11.66 3.82 -13.75
N ALA A 221 11.10 2.95 -12.93
CA ALA A 221 11.79 2.19 -11.89
C ALA A 221 11.30 0.74 -11.95
N THR A 222 12.13 -0.17 -12.43
CA THR A 222 11.76 -1.58 -12.65
C THR A 222 12.27 -2.48 -11.53
N ASP A 223 11.52 -3.54 -11.27
CA ASP A 223 11.90 -4.61 -10.32
C ASP A 223 12.27 -4.08 -8.93
N VAL A 224 11.53 -3.05 -8.47
CA VAL A 224 11.68 -2.49 -7.12
C VAL A 224 11.37 -3.58 -6.09
N PRO A 225 12.34 -3.99 -5.25
CA PRO A 225 12.13 -5.09 -4.34
C PRO A 225 11.13 -4.74 -3.23
N PRO A 226 10.53 -5.77 -2.59
CA PRO A 226 9.75 -5.58 -1.37
C PRO A 226 10.49 -4.74 -0.32
N ASN A 227 9.76 -3.86 0.37
CA ASN A 227 10.27 -2.98 1.42
C ASN A 227 11.35 -1.99 0.95
N GLU A 228 11.52 -1.80 -0.36
CA GLU A 228 12.44 -0.81 -0.93
C GLU A 228 11.71 0.43 -1.42
N THR A 229 12.51 1.47 -1.68
CA THR A 229 12.06 2.73 -2.24
C THR A 229 12.64 2.94 -3.63
N ALA A 230 11.92 3.67 -4.48
CA ALA A 230 12.41 4.09 -5.79
C ALA A 230 12.06 5.56 -6.03
N ARG A 231 12.74 6.19 -6.99
CA ARG A 231 12.46 7.56 -7.41
C ARG A 231 12.46 7.64 -8.93
N ILE A 232 11.43 8.27 -9.48
CA ILE A 232 11.35 8.65 -10.89
C ILE A 232 11.40 10.18 -10.97
N THR A 233 12.22 10.71 -11.86
CA THR A 233 12.26 12.14 -12.16
C THR A 233 12.14 12.38 -13.66
N TYR A 234 11.32 13.35 -14.05
CA TYR A 234 11.12 13.69 -15.45
C TYR A 234 10.95 15.20 -15.64
N PRO A 235 11.85 15.88 -16.38
CA PRO A 235 11.66 17.26 -16.76
C PRO A 235 10.62 17.36 -17.88
N PHE A 236 9.71 18.32 -17.77
CA PHE A 236 8.71 18.62 -18.78
C PHE A 236 8.66 20.13 -19.04
N TYR A 237 8.31 20.54 -20.26
CA TYR A 237 8.48 21.93 -20.72
C TYR A 237 7.17 22.71 -20.86
N ARG A 238 6.03 22.02 -20.72
CA ARG A 238 4.69 22.62 -20.77
C ARG A 238 3.74 21.79 -19.93
N GLY A 239 2.70 22.42 -19.41
CA GLY A 239 1.64 21.70 -18.68
C GLY A 239 1.09 20.54 -19.52
N GLN A 240 1.05 19.35 -18.94
CA GLN A 240 0.58 18.13 -19.60
C GLN A 240 0.08 17.10 -18.58
N VAL A 241 -0.57 16.06 -19.08
CA VAL A 241 -1.06 14.93 -18.30
C VAL A 241 -0.14 13.73 -18.51
N PHE A 242 0.16 13.01 -17.44
CA PHE A 242 0.97 11.80 -17.46
C PHE A 242 0.17 10.60 -16.98
N LYS A 243 0.64 9.40 -17.34
CA LYS A 243 0.19 8.14 -16.74
C LYS A 243 1.37 7.48 -16.05
N LEU A 244 1.26 7.30 -14.74
CA LEU A 244 2.13 6.42 -13.97
C LEU A 244 1.47 5.05 -13.90
N ILE A 245 2.11 4.06 -14.51
CA ILE A 245 1.60 2.69 -14.58
C ILE A 245 2.42 1.81 -13.66
N ILE A 246 1.73 1.14 -12.76
CA ILE A 246 2.29 0.24 -11.76
C ILE A 246 1.93 -1.18 -12.17
N ALA A 247 2.95 -1.99 -12.39
CA ALA A 247 2.81 -3.41 -12.70
C ALA A 247 3.55 -4.25 -11.66
N ALA A 248 3.00 -5.41 -11.35
CA ALA A 248 3.73 -6.43 -10.62
C ALA A 248 4.95 -6.90 -11.43
N ALA A 249 6.10 -7.06 -10.77
CA ALA A 249 7.20 -7.83 -11.34
C ALA A 249 6.81 -9.32 -11.32
N GLU A 250 7.07 -10.04 -12.41
CA GLU A 250 6.69 -11.45 -12.54
C GLU A 250 7.33 -12.28 -11.41
N LEU A 251 6.50 -13.09 -10.75
CA LEU A 251 6.92 -14.13 -9.83
C LEU A 251 6.84 -15.48 -10.52
N GLU A 252 7.78 -16.38 -10.25
CA GLU A 252 7.77 -17.76 -10.79
C GLU A 252 6.57 -18.57 -10.27
N ASP A 253 6.00 -18.18 -9.13
CA ASP A 253 4.90 -18.88 -8.45
C ASP A 253 3.54 -18.26 -8.86
N LYS A 254 2.66 -19.06 -9.47
CA LYS A 254 1.32 -18.66 -9.97
C LYS A 254 0.26 -18.50 -8.86
N LYS A 255 0.65 -17.99 -7.69
CA LYS A 255 -0.28 -17.75 -6.59
C LYS A 255 -0.70 -16.29 -6.57
N GLU A 256 -1.89 -16.03 -6.07
CA GLU A 256 -2.31 -14.64 -5.82
C GLU A 256 -1.29 -13.98 -4.88
N HIS A 257 -0.76 -12.86 -5.35
CA HIS A 257 0.13 -12.03 -4.57
C HIS A 257 -0.37 -10.59 -4.63
N VAL A 258 -0.41 -9.93 -3.48
CA VAL A 258 -0.82 -8.54 -3.33
C VAL A 258 0.25 -7.82 -2.53
N ASN A 259 0.66 -6.64 -2.99
CA ASN A 259 1.47 -5.71 -2.22
C ASN A 259 0.86 -4.32 -2.27
N ALA A 260 1.19 -3.47 -1.31
CA ALA A 260 0.82 -2.07 -1.33
C ALA A 260 1.99 -1.24 -1.85
N PHE A 261 1.70 -0.14 -2.53
CA PHE A 261 2.67 0.90 -2.81
C PHE A 261 2.14 2.25 -2.31
N GLN A 262 3.06 3.16 -2.05
CA GLN A 262 2.75 4.58 -1.93
C GLN A 262 3.62 5.35 -2.90
N ALA A 263 3.04 6.33 -3.57
CA ALA A 263 3.74 7.27 -4.43
C ALA A 263 3.48 8.70 -3.92
N ARG A 264 4.54 9.41 -3.55
CA ARG A 264 4.47 10.87 -3.36
C ARG A 264 4.87 11.51 -4.67
N ILE A 265 3.94 12.23 -5.27
CA ILE A 265 4.06 12.82 -6.61
C ILE A 265 4.15 14.34 -6.42
N SER A 266 5.22 14.95 -6.90
CA SER A 266 5.45 16.38 -6.77
C SER A 266 5.98 17.02 -8.05
N VAL A 267 5.68 18.30 -8.26
CA VAL A 267 6.25 19.11 -9.33
C VAL A 267 6.99 20.30 -8.73
N GLU A 268 8.24 20.47 -9.16
CA GLU A 268 9.00 21.71 -8.97
C GLU A 268 8.89 22.54 -10.26
N ALA A 269 8.24 23.71 -10.18
CA ALA A 269 8.05 24.58 -11.34
C ALA A 269 9.38 25.21 -11.80
N HIS A 270 9.52 25.44 -13.11
CA HIS A 270 10.62 26.25 -13.68
C HIS A 270 10.49 27.75 -13.37
#